data_AF-A0A534PNF0-F1
#
_entry.id   AF-A0A534PNF0-F1
#
_cell.length_a   1.000
_cell.length_b   1.000
_cell.length_c   1.000
_cell.angle_alpha   90.00
_cell.angle_beta   90.00
_cell.angle_gamma   90.00
#
_symmetry.space_group_name_H-M   'P 1'
#
loop_
_entity.id
_entity.type
_entity.pdbx_description
1 polymer ?
#
loop_
_entity_poly.entity_id
_entity_poly.type
_entity_poly.pdbx_seq_one_letter_code
_entity_poly.pdbx_strand_id
1 'polypeptide(L)'
;MNAKLVFWTVALADLAIVVACGARGVRAIRRGEVRTHRRMMLTSTALVALFLASYVAKVAFLGKEDRSGWTALDHAILGTHELCIAAMLLAGAWALFRAWRFQARLRPDWVIPPGDGLPGRAQHRRAGAIAKWSGALAFVTAIGVWAGMLLRAAD
;
A
#
# COMPACT_ATOMS: atom_id res chain seq x y z
N MET A 1 23.88 13.47 0.02
CA MET A 1 22.96 12.54 -0.69
C MET A 1 22.18 13.31 -1.73
N ASN A 2 22.01 12.74 -2.93
CA ASN A 2 21.16 13.30 -3.99
C ASN A 2 19.71 13.45 -3.50
N ALA A 3 19.05 14.58 -3.79
CA ALA A 3 17.65 14.84 -3.38
C ALA A 3 16.68 13.74 -3.83
N LYS A 4 16.90 13.15 -5.01
CA LYS A 4 16.10 12.00 -5.49
C LYS A 4 16.29 10.79 -4.58
N LEU A 5 17.52 10.48 -4.18
CA LEU A 5 17.82 9.35 -3.31
C LEU A 5 17.23 9.53 -1.90
N VAL A 6 17.26 10.76 -1.36
CA VAL A 6 16.57 11.09 -0.10
C VAL A 6 15.07 10.83 -0.22
N PHE A 7 14.44 11.32 -1.30
CA PHE A 7 13.02 11.08 -1.56
C PHE A 7 12.68 9.59 -1.59
N TRP A 8 13.46 8.78 -2.32
CA TRP A 8 13.21 7.33 -2.40
C TRP A 8 13.49 6.58 -1.10
N THR A 9 14.42 7.06 -0.29
CA THR A 9 14.65 6.51 1.05
C THR A 9 13.45 6.77 1.97
N VAL A 10 12.89 7.98 1.92
CA VAL A 10 11.65 8.32 2.63
C VAL A 10 10.47 7.51 2.11
N ALA A 11 10.34 7.34 0.79
CA ALA A 11 9.30 6.51 0.18
C ALA A 11 9.39 5.04 0.60
N LEU A 12 10.60 4.48 0.70
CA LEU A 12 10.81 3.13 1.19
C LEU A 12 10.38 2.99 2.66
N ALA A 13 10.71 3.99 3.50
CA ALA A 13 10.28 4.03 4.89
C ALA A 13 8.76 4.16 5.03
N ASP A 14 8.11 5.00 4.22
CA ASP A 14 6.65 5.12 4.16
C ASP A 14 6.00 3.76 3.84
N LEU A 15 6.47 3.08 2.79
CA LEU A 15 5.95 1.76 2.41
C LEU A 15 6.15 0.72 3.53
N ALA A 16 7.29 0.76 4.25
CA ALA A 16 7.52 -0.09 5.40
C ALA A 16 6.46 0.15 6.50
N ILE A 17 6.14 1.41 6.79
CA ILE A 17 5.10 1.79 7.76
C ILE A 17 3.73 1.33 7.27
N VAL A 18 3.40 1.50 5.99
CA VAL A 18 2.15 1.03 5.37
C VAL A 18 1.99 -0.48 5.58
N VAL A 19 3.03 -1.28 5.31
CA VAL A 19 3.03 -2.74 5.52
C VAL A 19 2.89 -3.08 7.00
N ALA A 20 3.58 -2.37 7.90
CA ALA A 20 3.49 -2.58 9.34
C ALA A 20 2.08 -2.28 9.88
N CYS A 21 1.44 -1.19 9.44
CA CYS A 21 0.04 -0.88 9.73
C CYS A 21 -0.89 -1.97 9.17
N GLY A 22 -0.64 -2.45 7.96
CA GLY A 22 -1.33 -3.61 7.37
C GLY A 22 -1.29 -4.85 8.27
N ALA A 23 -0.08 -5.27 8.65
CA ALA A 23 0.14 -6.42 9.51
C ALA A 23 -0.51 -6.25 10.89
N ARG A 24 -0.35 -5.09 11.53
CA ARG A 24 -0.97 -4.77 12.82
C ARG A 24 -2.50 -4.75 12.73
N GLY A 25 -3.06 -4.20 11.65
CA GLY A 25 -4.50 -4.19 11.39
C GLY A 25 -5.09 -5.59 11.21
N VAL A 26 -4.36 -6.49 10.54
CA VAL A 26 -4.76 -7.91 10.39
C VAL A 26 -4.69 -8.65 11.73
N ARG A 27 -3.66 -8.40 12.55
CA ARG A 27 -3.58 -8.99 13.90
C ARG A 27 -4.73 -8.49 14.79
N ALA A 28 -5.02 -7.19 14.74
CA ALA A 28 -6.11 -6.59 15.52
C ALA A 28 -7.48 -7.20 15.18
N ILE A 29 -7.82 -7.33 13.89
CA ILE A 29 -9.13 -7.89 13.52
C ILE A 29 -9.27 -9.38 13.89
N ARG A 30 -8.17 -10.14 13.88
CA ARG A 30 -8.16 -11.53 14.37
C ARG A 30 -8.44 -11.64 15.86
N ARG A 31 -8.13 -10.60 16.63
CA ARG A 31 -8.43 -10.49 18.07
C ARG A 31 -9.77 -9.82 18.36
N GLY A 32 -10.59 -9.53 17.35
CA GLY A 32 -11.86 -8.82 17.52
C GLY A 32 -11.72 -7.30 17.74
N GLU A 33 -10.51 -6.73 17.67
CA GLU A 33 -10.28 -5.30 17.87
C GLU A 33 -10.62 -4.48 16.61
N VAL A 34 -11.92 -4.34 16.33
CA VAL A 34 -12.40 -3.65 15.11
C VAL A 34 -11.94 -2.18 15.05
N ARG A 35 -11.91 -1.47 16.17
CA ARG A 35 -11.46 -0.07 16.23
C ARG A 35 -9.99 0.06 15.85
N THR A 36 -9.14 -0.82 16.39
CA THR A 36 -7.70 -0.85 16.07
C THR A 36 -7.50 -1.20 14.59
N HIS A 37 -8.18 -2.22 14.08
CA HIS A 37 -8.14 -2.58 12.66
C HIS A 37 -8.47 -1.39 11.76
N ARG A 38 -9.62 -0.73 12.01
CA ARG A 38 -10.06 0.43 11.24
C ARG A 38 -9.05 1.56 11.28
N ARG A 39 -8.52 1.89 12.47
CA ARG A 39 -7.50 2.94 12.61
C ARG A 39 -6.27 2.63 11.77
N MET A 40 -5.74 1.41 11.84
CA MET A 40 -4.57 1.02 11.07
C MET A 40 -4.81 1.07 9.56
N MET A 41 -5.97 0.59 9.07
CA MET A 41 -6.28 0.64 7.64
C MET A 41 -6.41 2.07 7.13
N LEU A 42 -7.08 2.96 7.89
CA LEU A 42 -7.19 4.37 7.52
C LEU A 42 -5.84 5.09 7.54
N THR A 43 -4.98 4.79 8.52
CA THR A 43 -3.61 5.32 8.54
C THR A 43 -2.82 4.85 7.31
N SER A 44 -2.85 3.55 6.98
CA SER A 44 -2.22 3.05 5.74
C SER A 44 -2.76 3.75 4.49
N THR A 45 -4.08 3.92 4.38
CA THR A 45 -4.69 4.63 3.23
C THR A 45 -4.22 6.07 3.14
N ALA A 46 -4.17 6.80 4.26
CA ALA A 46 -3.71 8.18 4.29
C ALA A 46 -2.24 8.31 3.88
N LEU A 47 -1.37 7.42 4.37
CA LEU A 47 0.04 7.39 4.00
C LEU A 47 0.23 7.12 2.50
N VAL A 48 -0.47 6.12 1.95
CA VAL A 48 -0.44 5.84 0.51
C VAL A 48 -0.91 7.04 -0.32
N ALA A 49 -1.99 7.72 0.10
CA ALA A 49 -2.48 8.91 -0.60
C ALA A 49 -1.47 10.06 -0.54
N LEU A 50 -0.85 10.30 0.62
CA LEU A 50 0.23 11.27 0.80
C LEU A 50 1.43 10.94 -0.09
N PHE A 51 1.85 9.67 -0.14
CA PHE A 51 2.92 9.22 -1.02
C PHE A 51 2.60 9.52 -2.49
N LEU A 52 1.40 9.16 -2.97
CA LEU A 52 1.01 9.43 -4.36
C LEU A 52 1.04 10.93 -4.69
N ALA A 53 0.50 11.77 -3.81
CA ALA A 53 0.57 13.22 -3.98
C ALA A 53 2.03 13.73 -4.00
N SER A 54 2.87 13.22 -3.08
CA SER A 54 4.28 13.56 -3.01
C SER A 54 5.07 13.10 -4.24
N TYR A 55 4.70 11.95 -4.84
CA TYR A 55 5.31 11.44 -6.05
C TYR A 55 4.98 12.32 -7.26
N VAL A 56 3.73 12.79 -7.36
CA VAL A 56 3.35 13.76 -8.41
C VAL A 56 4.16 15.04 -8.25
N ALA A 57 4.27 15.57 -7.03
CA ALA A 57 5.10 16.74 -6.75
C ALA A 57 6.57 16.49 -7.10
N LYS A 58 7.12 15.34 -6.69
CA LYS A 58 8.48 14.94 -7.02
C LYS A 58 8.71 14.91 -8.53
N VAL A 59 7.80 14.35 -9.31
CA VAL A 59 7.94 14.31 -10.78
C VAL A 59 7.87 15.72 -11.37
N ALA A 60 6.99 16.58 -10.85
CA ALA A 60 6.86 17.96 -11.31
C ALA A 60 8.11 18.81 -11.03
N PHE A 61 8.75 18.64 -9.87
CA PHE A 61 9.89 19.48 -9.44
C PHE A 61 11.27 18.88 -9.68
N LEU A 62 11.42 17.56 -9.53
CA LEU A 62 12.71 16.84 -9.63
C LEU A 62 12.82 15.98 -10.89
N GLY A 63 11.75 15.87 -11.67
CA GLY A 63 11.68 15.04 -12.88
C GLY A 63 11.61 13.54 -12.60
N LYS A 64 11.60 12.75 -13.68
CA LYS A 64 11.65 11.29 -13.62
C LYS A 64 13.07 10.81 -13.25
N GLU A 65 13.16 9.54 -12.85
CA GLU A 65 14.46 8.88 -12.71
C GLU A 65 15.08 8.67 -14.08
N ASP A 66 16.38 8.95 -14.20
CA ASP A 66 17.14 8.49 -15.35
C ASP A 66 17.36 6.98 -15.21
N ARG A 67 16.99 6.24 -16.25
CA ARG A 67 17.04 4.78 -16.31
C ARG A 67 17.95 4.29 -17.43
N SER A 68 18.73 5.18 -18.06
CA SER A 68 19.61 4.84 -19.17
C SER A 68 20.66 3.77 -18.83
N GLY A 69 21.18 3.79 -17.60
CA GLY A 69 22.14 2.81 -17.08
C GLY A 69 21.53 1.57 -16.41
N TRP A 70 20.21 1.32 -16.55
CA TRP A 70 19.56 0.20 -15.86
C TRP A 70 19.72 -1.11 -16.63
N THR A 71 19.98 -2.19 -15.90
CA THR A 71 20.05 -3.53 -16.47
C THR A 71 18.66 -4.13 -16.71
N ALA A 72 18.59 -5.21 -17.48
CA ALA A 72 17.34 -5.97 -17.63
C ALA A 72 16.77 -6.45 -16.29
N LEU A 73 17.64 -6.79 -15.32
CA LEU A 73 17.23 -7.19 -13.98
C LEU A 73 16.61 -6.01 -13.20
N ASP A 74 17.20 -4.82 -13.28
CA ASP A 74 16.64 -3.61 -12.64
C ASP A 74 15.22 -3.31 -13.16
N HIS A 75 15.03 -3.42 -14.49
CA HIS A 75 13.72 -3.25 -15.11
C HIS A 75 12.73 -4.32 -14.68
N ALA A 76 13.15 -5.58 -14.56
CA ALA A 76 12.28 -6.67 -14.10
C ALA A 76 11.85 -6.48 -12.64
N ILE A 77 12.78 -6.08 -11.76
CA ILE A 77 12.48 -5.79 -10.35
C ILE A 77 11.49 -4.62 -10.26
N LEU A 78 11.75 -3.52 -10.97
CA LEU A 78 10.85 -2.37 -10.97
C LEU A 78 9.46 -2.71 -11.54
N GLY A 79 9.39 -3.43 -12.66
CA GLY A 79 8.11 -3.84 -13.24
C GLY A 79 7.31 -4.74 -12.30
N THR A 80 7.99 -5.64 -11.58
CA THR A 80 7.36 -6.47 -10.54
C THR A 80 6.85 -5.61 -9.39
N HIS A 81 7.64 -4.63 -8.92
CA HIS A 81 7.23 -3.68 -7.90
C HIS A 81 5.97 -2.89 -8.32
N GLU A 82 5.99 -2.30 -9.51
CA GLU A 82 4.87 -1.52 -10.06
C GLU A 82 3.60 -2.38 -10.20
N LEU A 83 3.71 -3.63 -10.65
CA LEU A 83 2.59 -4.58 -10.71
C LEU A 83 2.02 -4.88 -9.31
N CYS A 84 2.89 -5.11 -8.32
CA CYS A 84 2.47 -5.35 -6.95
C CYS A 84 1.77 -4.14 -6.34
N ILE A 85 2.28 -2.93 -6.58
CA ILE A 85 1.65 -1.68 -6.16
C ILE A 85 0.28 -1.52 -6.83
N ALA A 86 0.17 -1.75 -8.15
CA ALA A 86 -1.11 -1.68 -8.84
C ALA A 86 -2.15 -2.64 -8.24
N ALA A 87 -1.77 -3.90 -8.01
CA ALA A 87 -2.63 -4.89 -7.36
C ALA A 87 -3.01 -4.46 -5.92
N MET A 88 -2.07 -3.91 -5.16
CA MET A 88 -2.31 -3.39 -3.81
C MET A 88 -3.31 -2.25 -3.82
N LEU A 89 -3.15 -1.26 -4.71
CA LEU A 89 -4.00 -0.08 -4.78
C LEU A 89 -5.42 -0.46 -5.20
N LEU A 90 -5.58 -1.28 -6.23
CA LEU A 90 -6.90 -1.71 -6.71
C LEU A 90 -7.64 -2.53 -5.64
N ALA A 91 -6.97 -3.51 -5.04
CA ALA A 91 -7.58 -4.36 -4.01
C ALA A 91 -7.85 -3.58 -2.71
N GLY A 92 -6.93 -2.69 -2.31
CA GLY A 92 -7.07 -1.83 -1.15
C GLY A 92 -8.22 -0.83 -1.29
N ALA A 93 -8.32 -0.16 -2.43
CA ALA A 93 -9.43 0.74 -2.76
C ALA A 93 -10.77 -0.01 -2.75
N TRP A 94 -10.82 -1.21 -3.34
CA TRP A 94 -12.02 -2.04 -3.30
C TRP A 94 -12.39 -2.45 -1.87
N ALA A 95 -11.42 -2.85 -1.04
CA ALA A 95 -11.65 -3.19 0.35
C ALA A 95 -12.20 -1.99 1.15
N LEU A 96 -11.64 -0.79 0.93
CA LEU A 96 -12.08 0.45 1.55
C LEU A 96 -13.48 0.84 1.10
N PHE A 97 -13.78 0.76 -0.19
CA PHE A 97 -15.10 1.02 -0.75
C PHE A 97 -16.16 0.10 -0.14
N ARG A 98 -15.85 -1.19 0.01
CA ARG A 98 -16.75 -2.15 0.68
C ARG A 98 -16.94 -1.81 2.15
N ALA A 99 -15.86 -1.45 2.86
CA ALA A 99 -15.94 -1.04 4.25
C ALA A 99 -16.77 0.24 4.44
N TRP A 100 -16.67 1.19 3.51
CA TRP A 100 -17.51 2.38 3.50
C TRP A 100 -18.99 2.02 3.33
N ARG A 101 -19.32 1.10 2.42
CA ARG A 101 -20.69 0.58 2.26
C ARG A 101 -21.25 -0.17 3.46
N PHE A 102 -20.41 -0.61 4.41
CA PHE A 102 -20.84 -1.24 5.66
C PHE A 102 -21.15 -0.25 6.79
N GLN A 103 -20.93 1.04 6.59
CA GLN A 103 -21.18 2.01 7.67
C GLN A 103 -22.67 2.13 7.96
N ALA A 104 -23.07 1.84 9.20
CA ALA A 104 -24.45 1.96 9.67
C ALA A 104 -25.06 3.36 9.44
N ARG A 105 -24.24 4.41 9.42
CA ARG A 105 -24.67 5.78 9.08
C ARG A 105 -25.25 5.90 7.66
N LEU A 106 -24.79 5.07 6.73
CA LEU A 106 -25.31 5.02 5.35
C LEU A 106 -26.48 4.04 5.21
N ARG A 107 -26.83 3.34 6.29
CA ARG A 107 -27.87 2.31 6.33
C ARG A 107 -28.58 2.30 7.69
N PRO A 108 -29.32 3.38 8.03
CA PRO A 108 -29.97 3.51 9.33
C PRO A 108 -30.94 2.37 9.63
N ASP A 109 -31.59 1.80 8.61
CA ASP A 109 -32.58 0.72 8.75
C ASP A 109 -31.97 -0.70 8.66
N TRP A 110 -30.64 -0.81 8.58
CA TRP A 110 -29.99 -2.10 8.34
C TRP A 110 -29.69 -2.85 9.64
N VAL A 111 -30.41 -3.95 9.84
CA VAL A 111 -30.13 -4.94 10.89
C VAL A 111 -28.91 -5.76 10.47
N ILE A 112 -27.85 -5.75 11.29
CA ILE A 112 -26.65 -6.58 11.09
C ILE A 112 -27.07 -8.06 11.20
N PRO A 113 -26.96 -8.87 10.12
CA PRO A 113 -27.27 -10.29 10.21
C PRO A 113 -26.41 -10.97 11.28
N PRO A 114 -26.97 -11.89 12.08
CA PRO A 114 -26.18 -12.67 13.03
C PRO A 114 -25.10 -13.50 12.30
N GLY A 115 -23.93 -13.64 12.94
CA GLY A 115 -22.82 -14.43 12.44
C GLY A 115 -22.05 -13.83 11.25
N ASP A 116 -21.82 -14.66 10.23
CA ASP A 116 -20.98 -14.33 9.07
C ASP A 116 -21.75 -13.73 7.88
N GLY A 117 -23.06 -13.55 8.03
CA GLY A 117 -23.99 -13.18 6.96
C GLY A 117 -23.87 -11.74 6.46
N LEU A 118 -22.87 -10.94 6.87
CA LEU A 118 -22.68 -9.58 6.37
C LEU A 118 -22.48 -9.62 4.84
N PRO A 119 -23.45 -9.14 4.03
CA PRO A 119 -23.36 -9.20 2.58
C PRO A 119 -22.14 -8.44 2.14
N GLY A 120 -21.17 -9.16 1.60
CA GLY A 120 -19.95 -8.55 1.09
C GLY A 120 -18.69 -8.72 1.92
N ARG A 121 -18.79 -9.29 3.12
CA ARG A 121 -17.65 -9.56 4.01
C ARG A 121 -16.60 -10.42 3.32
N ALA A 122 -17.00 -11.46 2.59
CA ALA A 122 -16.09 -12.33 1.85
C ALA A 122 -15.26 -11.55 0.81
N GLN A 123 -15.89 -10.66 0.05
CA GLN A 123 -15.22 -9.82 -0.94
C GLN A 123 -14.24 -8.85 -0.28
N HIS A 124 -14.62 -8.22 0.84
CA HIS A 124 -13.71 -7.37 1.62
C HIS A 124 -12.49 -8.16 2.13
N ARG A 125 -12.70 -9.39 2.65
CA ARG A 125 -11.61 -10.27 3.09
C ARG A 125 -10.66 -10.68 1.96
N ARG A 126 -11.20 -11.05 0.79
CA ARG A 126 -10.39 -11.40 -0.39
C ARG A 126 -9.56 -10.21 -0.86
N ALA A 127 -10.18 -9.05 -0.97
CA ALA A 127 -9.50 -7.81 -1.37
C ALA A 127 -8.41 -7.40 -0.37
N GLY A 128 -8.70 -7.46 0.94
CA GLY A 128 -7.70 -7.21 1.97
C GLY A 128 -6.56 -8.23 1.96
N ALA A 129 -6.82 -9.49 1.64
CA ALA A 129 -5.78 -10.51 1.51
C ALA A 129 -4.85 -10.26 0.32
N ILE A 130 -5.42 -9.89 -0.85
CA ILE A 130 -4.66 -9.50 -2.04
C ILE A 130 -3.78 -8.29 -1.70
N ALA A 131 -4.38 -7.20 -1.19
CA ALA A 131 -3.66 -5.97 -0.86
C ALA A 131 -2.52 -6.20 0.14
N LYS A 132 -2.75 -7.04 1.16
CA LYS A 132 -1.73 -7.39 2.16
C LYS A 132 -0.54 -8.09 1.52
N TRP A 133 -0.77 -9.10 0.69
CA TRP A 133 0.32 -9.88 0.10
C TRP A 133 1.04 -9.10 -1.00
N SER A 134 0.31 -8.38 -1.86
CA SER A 134 0.92 -7.54 -2.88
C SER A 134 1.69 -6.38 -2.26
N GLY A 135 1.21 -5.76 -1.18
CA GLY A 135 1.95 -4.73 -0.44
C GLY A 135 3.24 -5.25 0.19
N ALA A 136 3.22 -6.45 0.78
CA ALA A 136 4.43 -7.07 1.32
C ALA A 136 5.47 -7.36 0.22
N LEU A 137 5.03 -7.91 -0.92
CA LEU A 137 5.92 -8.18 -2.06
C LEU A 137 6.42 -6.88 -2.72
N ALA A 138 5.58 -5.86 -2.80
CA ALA A 138 5.97 -4.53 -3.26
C ALA A 138 7.08 -3.94 -2.38
N PHE A 139 6.99 -4.11 -1.06
CA PHE A 139 8.04 -3.65 -0.15
C PHE A 139 9.36 -4.38 -0.37
N VAL A 140 9.35 -5.71 -0.51
CA VAL A 140 10.56 -6.49 -0.77
C VAL A 140 11.22 -6.05 -2.09
N THR A 141 10.43 -5.89 -3.16
CA THR A 141 10.95 -5.44 -4.45
C THR A 141 11.41 -3.97 -4.41
N ALA A 142 10.78 -3.11 -3.60
CA ALA A 142 11.21 -1.72 -3.40
C ALA A 142 12.61 -1.63 -2.78
N ILE A 143 12.95 -2.54 -1.85
CA ILE A 143 14.31 -2.64 -1.30
C ILE A 143 15.31 -2.93 -2.43
N GLY A 144 14.96 -3.83 -3.35
CA GLY A 144 15.78 -4.15 -4.52
C GLY A 144 15.99 -2.94 -5.44
N VAL A 145 14.91 -2.21 -5.77
CA VAL A 145 15.00 -0.97 -6.56
C VAL A 145 15.90 0.05 -5.88
N TRP A 146 15.68 0.30 -4.59
CA TRP A 146 16.45 1.27 -3.80
C TRP A 146 17.92 0.88 -3.68
N ALA A 147 18.24 -0.39 -3.45
CA ALA A 147 19.61 -0.88 -3.41
C ALA A 147 20.33 -0.68 -4.75
N GLY A 148 19.67 -0.96 -5.88
CA GLY A 148 20.22 -0.66 -7.20
C GLY A 148 20.49 0.84 -7.40
N MET A 149 19.59 1.71 -6.93
CA MET A 149 19.79 3.16 -6.96
C MET A 149 20.98 3.60 -6.11
N LEU A 150 21.22 2.98 -4.95
CA LEU A 150 22.36 3.29 -4.10
C LEU A 150 23.69 2.91 -4.74
N LEU A 151 23.78 1.70 -5.29
CA LEU A 151 25.01 1.21 -5.92
C LEU A 151 25.44 2.16 -7.04
N ARG A 152 24.50 2.54 -7.92
CA ARG A 152 24.76 3.48 -9.02
C ARG A 152 25.04 4.92 -8.57
N ALA A 153 24.69 5.29 -7.34
CA ALA A 153 25.01 6.61 -6.79
C ALA A 153 26.37 6.64 -6.10
N ALA A 154 26.99 5.47 -5.87
CA ALA A 154 28.32 5.32 -5.31
C ALA A 154 29.41 5.19 -6.39
N ASP A 155 29.03 4.82 -7.61
CA ASP A 155 29.86 4.85 -8.83
C ASP A 155 29.96 6.27 -9.41
#